data_AF-A0A3M0LAA1-F1
#
_entry.id   AF-A0A3M0LAA1-F1
#
_cell.length_a   1.000
_cell.length_b   1.000
_cell.length_c   1.000
_cell.angle_alpha   90.00
_cell.angle_beta   90.00
_cell.angle_gamma   90.00
#
_symmetry.space_group_name_H-M   'P 1'
#
loop_
_entity.id
_entity.type
_entity.pdbx_description
1 polymer ?
#
loop_
_entity_poly.entity_id
_entity_poly.type
_entity_poly.pdbx_seq_one_letter_code
_entity_poly.pdbx_strand_id
1 'polypeptide(L)'
;MILTNSQFIIWEAKWRRALDELRNKYQGGTNASFTLAQLAGDPPLDNPARQARLFPREVLTDIKNAAQKAMVQIPPTGVTENIYTDIKQGPSESFTSFIDRRMQAVDRQISDDGVKPHLLRCLAFASANLL
;
A
#
# COMPACT_ATOMS: atom_id res chain seq x y z
N MET A 1 -16.00 -13.43 -0.64
CA MET A 1 -14.66 -12.79 -0.57
C MET A 1 -14.62 -11.69 -1.64
N ILE A 2 -14.09 -10.50 -1.32
CA ILE A 2 -14.09 -9.33 -2.21
C ILE A 2 -13.00 -9.45 -3.30
N LEU A 3 -11.95 -10.25 -3.06
CA LEU A 3 -10.81 -10.45 -3.96
C LEU A 3 -10.88 -11.80 -4.66
N THR A 4 -10.33 -11.88 -5.88
CA THR A 4 -10.00 -13.16 -6.52
C THR A 4 -8.80 -13.83 -5.81
N ASN A 5 -8.53 -15.11 -6.10
CA ASN A 5 -7.37 -15.81 -5.53
C ASN A 5 -6.04 -15.13 -5.90
N SER A 6 -5.90 -14.65 -7.13
CA SER A 6 -4.68 -13.93 -7.56
C SER A 6 -4.52 -12.59 -6.85
N GLN A 7 -5.62 -11.84 -6.70
CA GLN A 7 -5.62 -10.57 -5.95
C GLN A 7 -5.32 -10.78 -4.47
N PHE A 8 -5.81 -11.87 -3.87
CA PHE A 8 -5.50 -12.22 -2.49
C PHE A 8 -4.00 -12.49 -2.29
N ILE A 9 -3.35 -13.25 -3.18
CA ILE A 9 -1.90 -13.52 -3.11
C ILE A 9 -1.09 -12.21 -3.20
N ILE A 10 -1.47 -11.31 -4.12
CA ILE A 10 -0.81 -10.01 -4.27
C ILE A 10 -0.99 -9.16 -3.02
N TRP A 11 -2.22 -9.11 -2.50
CA TRP A 11 -2.54 -8.38 -1.28
C TRP A 11 -1.74 -8.90 -0.08
N GLU A 12 -1.71 -10.21 0.13
CA GLU A 12 -1.00 -10.83 1.25
C GLU A 12 0.49 -10.51 1.20
N ALA A 13 1.12 -10.64 0.03
CA ALA A 13 2.53 -10.31 -0.16
C ALA A 13 2.83 -8.84 0.19
N LYS A 14 1.98 -7.91 -0.26
CA LYS A 14 2.11 -6.48 0.04
C LYS A 14 1.87 -6.17 1.51
N TRP A 15 0.85 -6.78 2.11
CA TRP A 15 0.54 -6.60 3.53
C TRP A 15 1.66 -7.12 4.42
N ARG A 16 2.19 -8.32 4.14
CA ARG A 16 3.34 -8.89 4.87
C ARG A 16 4.58 -8.00 4.79
N ARG A 17 4.86 -7.40 3.63
CA ARG A 17 5.93 -6.39 3.51
C ARG A 17 5.68 -5.17 4.39
N ALA A 18 4.47 -4.63 4.39
CA ALA A 18 4.12 -3.47 5.22
C ALA A 18 4.22 -3.78 6.73
N LEU A 19 3.90 -5.01 7.16
CA LEU A 19 4.10 -5.45 8.53
C LEU A 19 5.59 -5.57 8.90
N ASP A 20 6.46 -5.95 7.95
CA ASP A 20 7.90 -5.98 8.15
C ASP A 20 8.48 -4.57 8.32
N GLU A 21 8.02 -3.62 7.51
CA GLU A 21 8.33 -2.19 7.65
C GLU A 21 7.86 -1.64 9.00
N LEU A 22 6.66 -2.04 9.46
CA LEU A 22 6.15 -1.70 10.78
C LEU A 22 7.02 -2.26 11.92
N ARG A 23 7.46 -3.52 11.80
CA ARG A 23 8.40 -4.13 12.76
C ARG A 23 9.71 -3.35 12.84
N ASN A 24 10.23 -2.89 11.70
CA ASN A 24 11.43 -2.06 11.66
C ASN A 24 11.20 -0.71 12.35
N LYS A 25 10.02 -0.08 12.17
CA LYS A 25 9.63 1.15 12.88
C LYS A 25 9.58 0.96 14.40
N TYR A 26 9.21 -0.21 14.88
CA TYR A 26 9.14 -0.49 16.33
C TYR A 26 10.50 -0.76 16.99
N GLN A 27 11.58 -0.94 16.22
CA GLN A 27 12.91 -1.19 16.77
C GLN A 27 13.34 -0.10 17.75
N GLY A 28 13.90 -0.51 18.90
CA GLY A 28 14.31 0.39 19.98
C GLY A 28 13.18 0.97 20.83
N GLY A 29 11.91 0.64 20.54
CA GLY A 29 10.75 1.07 21.33
C GLY A 29 10.08 -0.07 22.11
N THR A 30 9.01 0.26 22.82
CA THR A 30 8.22 -0.68 23.66
C THR A 30 7.63 -1.85 22.87
N ASN A 31 7.41 -1.68 21.57
CA ASN A 31 6.80 -2.66 20.67
C ASN A 31 7.84 -3.48 19.87
N ALA A 32 9.14 -3.32 20.13
CA ALA A 32 10.23 -3.94 19.35
C ALA A 32 10.22 -5.48 19.37
N SER A 33 9.58 -6.09 20.38
CA SER A 33 9.53 -7.53 20.57
C SER A 33 8.51 -8.24 19.67
N PHE A 34 7.62 -7.50 19.00
CA PHE A 34 6.63 -8.11 18.12
C PHE A 34 7.27 -8.68 16.85
N THR A 35 6.93 -9.92 16.56
CA THR A 35 7.43 -10.64 15.39
C THR A 35 6.53 -10.48 14.17
N LEU A 36 7.11 -10.79 12.99
CA LEU A 36 6.44 -11.21 11.75
C LEU A 36 5.07 -11.87 11.99
N ALA A 37 5.17 -13.08 12.52
CA ALA A 37 4.07 -14.00 12.71
C ALA A 37 3.01 -13.46 13.69
N GLN A 38 3.41 -12.74 14.74
CA GLN A 38 2.47 -12.12 15.67
C GLN A 38 1.64 -11.05 14.96
N LEU A 39 2.29 -10.11 14.27
CA LEU A 39 1.60 -9.01 13.58
C LEU A 39 0.69 -9.50 12.45
N ALA A 40 1.08 -10.59 11.77
CA ALA A 40 0.29 -11.22 10.72
C ALA A 40 -0.81 -12.15 11.27
N GLY A 41 -0.71 -12.56 12.53
CA GLY A 41 -1.61 -13.55 13.12
C GLY A 41 -1.42 -14.95 12.52
N ASP A 42 -0.19 -15.31 12.17
CA ASP A 42 0.11 -16.64 11.63
C ASP A 42 -0.08 -17.71 12.72
N PRO A 43 -0.60 -18.92 12.39
CA PRO A 43 -0.68 -20.02 13.34
C PRO A 43 0.68 -20.33 13.98
N PRO A 44 0.75 -20.63 15.30
CA PRO A 44 -0.37 -20.82 16.23
C PRO A 44 -0.82 -19.54 16.97
N LEU A 45 -0.49 -18.36 16.45
CA LEU A 45 -0.71 -17.04 17.08
C LEU A 45 -2.00 -16.36 16.59
N ASP A 46 -2.86 -17.10 15.91
CA ASP A 46 -4.07 -16.66 15.20
C ASP A 46 -5.31 -16.55 16.09
N ASN A 47 -5.20 -16.84 17.40
CA ASN A 47 -6.32 -16.73 18.33
C ASN A 47 -6.74 -15.26 18.57
N PRO A 48 -7.96 -14.84 18.17
CA PRO A 48 -8.36 -13.43 18.22
C PRO A 48 -8.44 -12.86 19.64
N ALA A 49 -8.90 -13.67 20.61
CA ALA A 49 -9.01 -13.23 22.00
C ALA A 49 -7.62 -12.99 22.64
N ARG A 50 -6.62 -13.79 22.25
CA ARG A 50 -5.22 -13.57 22.64
C ARG A 50 -4.65 -12.32 21.99
N GLN A 51 -4.85 -12.15 20.69
CA GLN A 51 -4.36 -10.97 19.96
C GLN A 51 -4.93 -9.66 20.52
N ALA A 52 -6.24 -9.63 20.83
CA ALA A 52 -6.90 -8.45 21.40
C ALA A 52 -6.37 -8.05 22.79
N ARG A 53 -5.81 -9.00 23.55
CA ARG A 53 -5.18 -8.74 24.85
C ARG A 53 -3.68 -8.42 24.73
N LEU A 54 -3.02 -9.01 23.73
CA LEU A 54 -1.59 -8.89 23.51
C LEU A 54 -1.22 -7.53 22.92
N PHE A 55 -1.99 -7.06 21.92
CA PHE A 55 -1.65 -5.86 21.18
C PHE A 55 -2.21 -4.59 21.83
N PRO A 56 -1.36 -3.57 22.05
CA PRO A 56 -1.84 -2.21 22.28
C PRO A 56 -2.73 -1.74 21.14
N ARG A 57 -3.64 -0.80 21.44
CA ARG A 57 -4.63 -0.31 20.46
C ARG A 57 -3.97 0.36 19.26
N GLU A 58 -2.84 1.04 19.48
CA GLU A 58 -2.04 1.66 18.43
C GLU A 58 -1.44 0.62 17.48
N VAL A 59 -1.00 -0.53 17.99
CA VAL A 59 -0.47 -1.63 17.15
C VAL A 59 -1.57 -2.23 16.30
N LEU A 60 -2.76 -2.46 16.87
CA LEU A 60 -3.94 -2.90 16.09
C LEU A 60 -4.32 -1.89 15.00
N THR A 61 -4.20 -0.59 15.30
CA THR A 61 -4.47 0.48 14.33
C THR A 61 -3.45 0.48 13.21
N ASP A 62 -2.17 0.30 13.52
CA ASP A 62 -1.09 0.22 12.53
C ASP A 62 -1.25 -1.01 11.63
N ILE A 63 -1.58 -2.19 12.18
CA ILE A 63 -1.85 -3.42 11.40
C ILE A 63 -3.04 -3.20 10.44
N LYS A 64 -4.12 -2.59 10.93
CA LYS A 64 -5.30 -2.25 10.11
C LYS A 64 -4.93 -1.29 8.98
N ASN A 65 -4.16 -0.24 9.27
CA ASN A 65 -3.73 0.73 8.26
C ASN A 65 -2.82 0.08 7.21
N ALA A 66 -1.91 -0.82 7.61
CA ALA A 66 -1.08 -1.60 6.70
C ALA A 66 -1.94 -2.49 5.77
N ALA A 67 -2.97 -3.14 6.31
CA ALA A 67 -3.90 -3.96 5.53
C ALA A 67 -4.69 -3.12 4.50
N GLN A 68 -5.19 -1.95 4.92
CA GLN A 68 -5.89 -1.01 4.04
C GLN A 68 -4.98 -0.47 2.94
N LYS A 69 -3.73 -0.14 3.26
CA LYS A 69 -2.74 0.29 2.27
C LYS A 69 -2.44 -0.79 1.24
N ALA A 70 -2.26 -2.04 1.69
CA ALA A 70 -2.08 -3.16 0.78
C ALA A 70 -3.29 -3.36 -0.15
N MET A 71 -4.52 -3.11 0.32
CA MET A 71 -5.73 -3.18 -0.51
C MET A 71 -5.72 -2.15 -1.64
N VAL A 72 -5.31 -0.91 -1.36
CA VAL A 72 -5.23 0.15 -2.38
C VAL A 72 -4.26 -0.23 -3.49
N GLN A 73 -3.22 -0.98 -3.17
CA GLN A 73 -2.16 -1.38 -4.09
C GLN A 73 -2.46 -2.62 -4.95
N ILE A 74 -3.65 -3.22 -4.83
CA ILE A 74 -4.04 -4.35 -5.67
C ILE A 74 -4.42 -3.82 -7.07
N PRO A 75 -3.84 -4.36 -8.15
CA PRO A 75 -4.22 -3.97 -9.49
C PRO A 75 -5.65 -4.43 -9.82
N PRO A 76 -6.42 -3.65 -10.61
CA PRO A 76 -7.71 -4.08 -11.12
C PRO A 76 -7.58 -5.37 -11.95
N THR A 77 -8.55 -6.27 -11.82
CA THR A 77 -8.55 -7.53 -12.58
C THR A 77 -8.54 -7.28 -14.09
N GLY A 78 -7.63 -7.93 -14.81
CA GLY A 78 -7.55 -7.86 -16.27
C GLY A 78 -6.87 -6.61 -16.83
N VAL A 79 -6.28 -5.75 -15.97
CA VAL A 79 -5.55 -4.55 -16.39
C VAL A 79 -4.06 -4.76 -16.20
N THR A 80 -3.28 -4.66 -17.28
CA THR A 80 -1.83 -4.47 -17.19
C THR A 80 -1.59 -3.04 -16.72
N GLU A 81 -1.15 -2.86 -15.48
CA GLU A 81 -0.82 -1.52 -14.97
C GLU A 81 0.47 -1.01 -15.62
N ASN A 82 0.38 0.15 -16.26
CA ASN A 82 1.55 0.88 -16.71
C ASN A 82 2.31 1.42 -15.50
N ILE A 83 3.64 1.44 -15.56
CA ILE A 83 4.44 2.11 -14.53
C ILE A 83 4.05 3.60 -14.46
N TYR A 84 3.99 4.15 -13.25
CA TYR A 84 3.49 5.50 -13.00
C TYR A 84 4.24 6.61 -13.79
N THR A 85 5.48 6.34 -14.18
CA THR A 85 6.31 7.23 -15.03
C THR A 85 5.86 7.27 -16.48
N ASP A 86 5.27 6.19 -17.00
CA ASP A 86 4.89 6.03 -18.41
C ASP A 86 3.49 6.56 -18.71
N ILE A 87 2.75 6.99 -17.68
CA ILE A 87 1.45 7.63 -17.83
C ILE A 87 1.65 9.00 -18.49
N LYS A 88 1.16 9.13 -19.71
CA LYS A 88 1.10 10.36 -20.50
C LYS A 88 -0.34 10.85 -20.65
N GLN A 89 -0.51 12.16 -20.81
CA GLN A 89 -1.80 12.75 -21.12
C GLN A 89 -2.19 12.40 -22.56
N GLY A 90 -3.40 11.88 -22.76
CA GLY A 90 -3.93 11.64 -24.10
C GLY A 90 -4.21 12.95 -24.87
N PRO A 91 -4.26 12.93 -26.20
CA PRO A 91 -4.50 14.13 -27.02
C PRO A 91 -5.85 14.81 -26.75
N SER A 92 -6.84 14.06 -26.27
CA SER A 92 -8.18 14.56 -25.93
C SER A 92 -8.50 14.42 -24.43
N GLU A 93 -7.52 14.04 -23.62
CA GLU A 93 -7.71 13.84 -22.19
C GLU A 93 -7.57 15.17 -21.44
N SER A 94 -8.48 15.45 -20.50
CA SER A 94 -8.32 16.61 -19.63
C SER A 94 -7.12 16.45 -18.71
N PHE A 95 -6.50 17.57 -18.34
CA PHE A 95 -5.39 17.56 -17.39
C PHE A 95 -5.78 16.92 -16.05
N THR A 96 -7.00 17.17 -15.57
CA THR A 96 -7.51 16.57 -14.32
C THR A 96 -7.61 15.05 -14.39
N SER A 97 -8.19 14.49 -15.47
CA SER A 97 -8.27 13.05 -15.69
C SER A 97 -6.89 12.40 -15.74
N PHE A 98 -5.95 13.06 -16.41
CA PHE A 98 -4.56 12.61 -16.49
C PHE A 98 -3.90 12.56 -15.10
N ILE A 99 -4.05 13.62 -14.31
CA ILE A 99 -3.51 13.67 -12.94
C ILE A 99 -4.19 12.60 -12.06
N ASP A 100 -5.49 12.37 -12.18
CA ASP A 100 -6.21 11.34 -11.42
C ASP A 100 -5.67 9.93 -11.72
N ARG A 101 -5.50 9.57 -12.99
CA ARG A 101 -4.90 8.28 -13.36
C ARG A 101 -3.49 8.15 -12.83
N ARG A 102 -2.72 9.24 -12.85
CA ARG A 102 -1.33 9.23 -12.36
C ARG A 102 -1.25 9.12 -10.85
N MET A 103 -2.11 9.83 -10.11
CA MET A 103 -2.25 9.68 -8.66
C MET A 103 -2.59 8.25 -8.29
N GLN A 104 -3.56 7.64 -8.96
CA GLN A 104 -3.92 6.24 -8.72
C GLN A 104 -2.74 5.29 -8.95
N ALA A 105 -1.96 5.46 -10.02
CA ALA A 105 -0.81 4.60 -10.29
C ALA A 105 0.33 4.81 -9.27
N VAL A 106 0.60 6.05 -8.87
CA VAL A 106 1.56 6.36 -7.80
C VAL A 106 1.11 5.72 -6.49
N ASP A 107 -0.16 5.83 -6.12
CA ASP A 107 -0.68 5.23 -4.90
C ASP A 107 -0.58 3.70 -4.87
N ARG A 108 -0.74 3.07 -6.03
CA ARG A 108 -0.64 1.60 -6.18
C ARG A 108 0.79 1.08 -6.18
N GLN A 109 1.70 1.82 -6.79
CA GLN A 109 3.07 1.37 -7.04
C GLN A 109 4.06 1.85 -5.98
N ILE A 110 3.82 3.01 -5.36
CA ILE A 110 4.70 3.60 -4.36
C ILE A 110 4.17 3.33 -2.96
N SER A 111 5.01 2.68 -2.15
CA SER A 111 4.69 2.39 -0.74
C SER A 111 5.13 3.49 0.20
N ASP A 112 6.08 4.36 -0.17
CA ASP A 112 6.49 5.47 0.68
C ASP A 112 5.59 6.70 0.49
N ASP A 113 4.72 6.97 1.45
CA ASP A 113 3.79 8.11 1.39
C ASP A 113 4.51 9.47 1.48
N GLY A 114 5.72 9.53 2.04
CA GLY A 114 6.52 10.75 2.08
C GLY A 114 7.06 11.17 0.71
N VAL A 115 7.24 10.20 -0.20
CA VAL A 115 7.80 10.43 -1.54
C VAL A 115 6.71 10.74 -2.58
N LYS A 116 5.47 10.28 -2.35
CA LYS A 116 4.36 10.45 -3.31
C LYS A 116 4.09 11.90 -3.73
N PRO A 117 3.99 12.90 -2.81
CA PRO A 117 3.71 14.28 -3.23
C PRO A 117 4.81 14.86 -4.12
N HIS A 118 6.07 14.50 -3.84
CA HIS A 118 7.20 14.96 -4.65
C HIS A 118 7.17 14.33 -6.04
N LEU A 119 6.95 13.01 -6.14
CA LEU A 119 6.82 12.31 -7.42
C LEU A 119 5.68 12.91 -8.25
N LEU A 120 4.51 13.11 -7.65
CA LEU A 120 3.37 13.70 -8.35
C LEU A 120 3.69 15.07 -8.92
N ARG A 121 4.39 15.92 -8.15
CA ARG A 121 4.82 17.23 -8.61
C ARG A 121 5.80 17.13 -9.78
N CYS A 122 6.89 16.37 -9.65
CA CYS A 122 7.90 16.23 -10.71
C CYS A 122 7.30 15.72 -12.01
N LEU A 123 6.39 14.78 -11.90
CA LEU A 123 5.80 14.08 -13.02
C LEU A 123 4.76 14.92 -13.75
N ALA A 124 3.94 15.70 -13.04
CA ALA A 124 2.98 16.62 -13.65
C ALA A 124 3.66 17.58 -14.66
N PHE A 125 4.89 18.04 -14.37
CA PHE A 125 5.65 18.90 -15.28
C PHE A 125 6.30 18.16 -16.46
N ALA A 126 6.68 16.89 -16.29
CA ALA A 126 7.42 16.14 -17.30
C ALA A 126 6.56 15.52 -18.41
N SER A 127 5.24 15.43 -18.21
CA SER A 127 4.35 14.66 -19.12
C SER A 127 2.98 15.29 -19.37
N ALA A 128 2.77 16.53 -18.92
CA ALA A 128 1.69 17.35 -19.44
C ALA A 128 2.00 17.70 -20.89
N ASN A 129 0.99 17.67 -21.76
CA ASN A 129 1.17 18.20 -23.11
C ASN A 129 1.66 19.64 -22.99
N LEU A 130 2.82 19.95 -23.57
CA LEU A 130 3.17 21.33 -23.87
C LEU A 130 2.05 21.83 -24.80
N LEU A 131 1.23 22.75 -24.30
CA LEU A 131 0.19 23.43 -25.08
C LEU A 131 0.74 23.93 -26.41
#